data_AF-A0A938EWL8-F1
#
_entry.id   AF-A0A938EWL8-F1
#
_cell.length_a   1.000
_cell.length_b   1.000
_cell.length_c   1.000
_cell.angle_alpha   90.00
_cell.angle_beta   90.00
_cell.angle_gamma   90.00
#
_symmetry.space_group_name_H-M   'P 1'
#
loop_
_entity.id
_entity.type
_entity.pdbx_description
1 polymer ?
#
loop_
_entity_poly.entity_id
_entity_poly.type
_entity_poly.pdbx_seq_one_letter_code
_entity_poly.pdbx_strand_id
1 'polypeptide(L)'
;MEPRLQTRLVTRLAPRVTSPVAFPVIAKTGEKKPKEPKEEVSPAYQLFVRRKGKWIKLGKPTVKGIALKKGSEFAQRTLGASFKVEPTKAKIKAEEIPYVPSPKVFRKPKVKGKTELKSPIFIQRGGKEPTFVKGARLAAPSEKAELKLSRRKIKWR
;
A
#
# COMPACT_ATOMS: atom_id res chain seq x y z
N MET A 1 27.02 -53.55 -84.48
CA MET A 1 25.83 -52.68 -84.47
C MET A 1 25.25 -52.70 -83.08
N GLU A 2 25.39 -51.60 -82.34
CA GLU A 2 24.94 -51.51 -80.94
C GLU A 2 23.43 -51.21 -80.86
N PRO A 3 22.67 -51.90 -80.00
CA PRO A 3 21.26 -51.58 -79.79
C PRO A 3 21.12 -50.38 -78.84
N ARG A 4 20.58 -49.27 -79.35
CA ARG A 4 20.21 -48.08 -78.56
C ARG A 4 19.00 -48.37 -77.67
N LEU A 5 19.22 -48.41 -76.36
CA LEU A 5 18.18 -48.49 -75.33
C LEU A 5 17.41 -47.17 -75.27
N GLN A 6 16.13 -47.19 -75.69
CA GLN A 6 15.20 -46.07 -75.53
C GLN A 6 14.66 -46.05 -74.10
N THR A 7 15.08 -45.07 -73.31
CA THR A 7 14.53 -44.80 -71.98
C THR A 7 13.17 -44.14 -72.11
N ARG A 8 12.10 -44.88 -71.80
CA ARG A 8 10.74 -44.33 -71.68
C ARG A 8 10.65 -43.50 -70.40
N LEU A 9 10.41 -42.20 -70.54
CA LEU A 9 10.12 -41.30 -69.41
C LEU A 9 8.74 -41.63 -68.85
N VAL A 10 8.71 -42.24 -67.67
CA VAL A 10 7.49 -42.49 -66.90
C VAL A 10 7.07 -41.19 -66.22
N THR A 11 6.12 -40.48 -66.80
CA THR A 11 5.47 -39.31 -66.20
C THR A 11 4.62 -39.77 -65.03
N ARG A 12 5.10 -39.55 -63.80
CA ARG A 12 4.31 -39.74 -62.58
C ARG A 12 3.23 -38.67 -62.53
N LEU A 13 1.96 -39.08 -62.66
CA LEU A 13 0.81 -38.21 -62.43
C LEU A 13 0.84 -37.73 -60.98
N ALA A 14 0.97 -36.42 -60.78
CA ALA A 14 0.93 -35.80 -59.46
C ALA A 14 -0.43 -36.08 -58.78
N PRO A 15 -0.46 -36.31 -57.45
CA PRO A 15 -1.71 -36.55 -56.73
C PRO A 15 -2.60 -35.30 -56.77
N ARG A 16 -3.89 -35.49 -57.05
CA ARG A 16 -4.91 -34.45 -57.02
C ARG A 16 -5.00 -33.87 -55.61
N VAL A 17 -4.77 -32.56 -55.51
CA VAL A 17 -4.99 -31.77 -54.29
C VAL A 17 -6.48 -31.84 -53.95
N THR A 18 -6.82 -32.57 -52.89
CA THR A 18 -8.15 -32.56 -52.28
C THR A 18 -8.45 -31.15 -51.76
N SER A 19 -9.54 -30.58 -52.29
CA SER A 19 -10.09 -29.28 -51.88
C SER A 19 -10.27 -29.21 -50.36
N PRO A 20 -9.90 -28.09 -49.70
CA PRO A 20 -10.15 -27.94 -48.28
C PRO A 20 -11.66 -27.90 -48.02
N VAL A 21 -12.13 -28.82 -47.18
CA VAL A 21 -13.49 -28.81 -46.64
C VAL A 21 -13.68 -27.48 -45.89
N ALA A 22 -14.62 -26.66 -46.36
CA ALA A 22 -14.97 -25.41 -45.71
C ALA A 22 -15.60 -25.73 -44.35
N PHE A 23 -14.86 -25.50 -43.26
CA PHE A 23 -15.40 -25.59 -41.92
C PHE A 23 -16.51 -24.54 -41.75
N PRO A 24 -17.65 -24.88 -41.12
CA PRO A 24 -18.68 -23.91 -40.83
C PRO A 24 -18.09 -22.85 -39.89
N VAL A 25 -18.12 -21.59 -40.34
CA VAL A 25 -17.77 -20.44 -39.51
C VAL A 25 -18.83 -20.35 -38.42
N ILE A 26 -18.47 -20.81 -37.21
CA ILE A 26 -19.28 -20.61 -36.01
C ILE A 26 -19.35 -19.09 -35.81
N ALA A 27 -20.49 -18.51 -36.17
CA ALA A 27 -20.77 -17.10 -35.92
C ALA A 27 -20.67 -16.88 -34.41
N LYS A 28 -19.65 -16.15 -33.98
CA LYS A 28 -19.45 -15.78 -32.58
C LYS A 28 -20.66 -14.98 -32.13
N THR A 29 -21.53 -15.64 -31.36
CA THR A 29 -22.66 -15.04 -30.65
C THR A 29 -22.15 -13.82 -29.91
N GLY A 30 -22.78 -12.66 -30.19
CA GLY A 30 -22.28 -11.33 -29.85
C GLY A 30 -21.57 -11.24 -28.50
N GLU A 31 -20.28 -10.94 -28.56
CA GLU A 31 -19.46 -10.58 -27.41
C GLU A 31 -20.09 -9.34 -26.75
N LYS A 32 -20.87 -9.56 -25.68
CA LYS A 32 -21.32 -8.49 -24.80
C LYS A 32 -20.07 -7.82 -24.26
N LYS A 33 -19.80 -6.59 -24.70
CA LYS A 33 -18.72 -5.74 -24.17
C LYS A 33 -18.73 -5.84 -22.64
N PRO A 34 -17.59 -6.17 -21.99
CA PRO A 34 -17.53 -6.20 -20.54
C PRO A 34 -17.93 -4.82 -20.02
N LYS A 35 -18.95 -4.78 -19.16
CA LYS A 35 -19.33 -3.56 -18.44
C LYS A 35 -18.10 -3.05 -17.71
N GLU A 36 -17.74 -1.80 -17.94
CA GLU A 36 -16.66 -1.12 -17.22
C GLU A 36 -16.86 -1.30 -15.70
N PRO A 37 -15.80 -1.63 -14.95
CA PRO A 37 -15.91 -1.77 -13.50
C PRO A 37 -16.36 -0.43 -12.93
N LYS A 38 -17.49 -0.43 -12.21
CA LYS A 38 -17.97 0.75 -11.50
C LYS A 38 -16.90 1.15 -10.48
N GLU A 39 -16.31 2.33 -10.66
CA GLU A 39 -15.30 2.86 -9.74
C GLU A 39 -15.87 2.94 -8.33
N GLU A 40 -15.31 2.17 -7.40
CA GLU A 40 -15.72 2.22 -6.00
C GLU A 40 -15.29 3.55 -5.37
N VAL A 41 -16.28 4.25 -4.82
CA VAL A 41 -16.07 5.54 -4.17
C VAL A 41 -15.96 5.32 -2.66
N SER A 42 -14.75 5.46 -2.12
CA SER A 42 -14.46 5.23 -0.71
C SER A 42 -14.37 6.53 0.09
N PRO A 43 -14.66 6.50 1.41
CA PRO A 43 -14.49 7.65 2.28
C PRO A 43 -13.01 8.06 2.38
N ALA A 44 -12.75 9.37 2.35
CA ALA A 44 -11.40 9.90 2.46
C ALA A 44 -10.99 10.10 3.92
N TYR A 45 -9.72 9.82 4.20
CA TYR A 45 -9.11 9.99 5.50
C TYR A 45 -7.86 10.87 5.41
N GLN A 46 -7.73 11.81 6.36
CA GLN A 46 -6.58 12.68 6.50
C GLN A 46 -5.61 12.09 7.53
N LEU A 47 -4.35 11.94 7.12
CA LEU A 47 -3.26 11.53 8.01
C LEU A 47 -2.71 12.74 8.77
N PHE A 48 -2.51 12.56 10.08
CA PHE A 48 -1.84 13.51 10.94
C PHE A 48 -0.71 12.84 11.71
N VAL A 49 0.41 13.54 11.85
CA VAL A 49 1.58 13.07 12.62
C VAL A 49 1.88 14.06 13.72
N ARG A 50 2.31 13.57 14.89
CA ARG A 50 2.70 14.41 16.01
C ARG A 50 4.16 14.83 15.89
N ARG A 51 4.42 16.14 15.81
CA ARG A 51 5.77 16.72 15.84
C ARG A 51 5.80 17.91 16.80
N LYS A 52 6.84 18.00 17.64
CA LYS A 52 7.00 19.07 18.65
C LYS A 52 5.71 19.33 19.46
N GLY A 53 5.04 18.24 19.86
CA GLY A 53 3.78 18.29 20.62
C GLY A 53 2.51 18.58 19.81
N LYS A 54 2.61 19.10 18.58
CA LYS A 54 1.48 19.50 17.72
C LYS A 54 1.14 18.42 16.68
N TRP A 55 -0.13 18.37 16.27
CA TRP A 55 -0.59 17.52 15.16
C TRP A 55 -0.46 18.26 13.84
N ILE A 56 0.29 17.69 12.90
CA ILE A 56 0.53 18.28 11.58
C ILE A 56 -0.11 17.37 10.54
N LYS A 57 -0.83 17.98 9.58
CA LYS A 57 -1.40 17.29 8.41
C LYS A 57 -0.27 16.77 7.52
N LEU A 58 -0.37 15.52 7.09
CA LEU A 58 0.61 14.92 6.20
C LEU A 58 -0.05 14.45 4.90
N GLY A 59 0.32 15.10 3.79
CA GLY A 59 -0.16 14.75 2.45
C GLY A 59 -1.65 15.02 2.20
N LYS A 60 -2.13 14.53 1.05
CA LYS A 60 -3.53 14.61 0.63
C LYS A 60 -4.38 13.55 1.36
N PRO A 61 -5.70 13.76 1.54
CA PRO A 61 -6.62 12.73 1.99
C PRO A 61 -6.53 11.49 1.08
N THR A 62 -6.57 10.30 1.68
CA THR A 62 -6.50 9.01 0.98
C THR A 62 -7.41 7.98 1.65
N VAL A 63 -7.59 6.81 1.04
CA VAL A 63 -8.33 5.70 1.68
C VAL A 63 -7.67 5.25 2.98
N LYS A 64 -8.46 4.67 3.88
CA LYS A 64 -8.08 4.38 5.27
C LYS A 64 -6.78 3.59 5.39
N GLY A 65 -6.66 2.47 4.69
CA GLY A 65 -5.48 1.61 4.84
C GLY A 65 -4.22 2.23 4.26
N ILE A 66 -4.32 2.98 3.15
CA ILE A 66 -3.18 3.74 2.61
C ILE A 66 -2.74 4.81 3.63
N ALA A 67 -3.68 5.53 4.24
CA ALA A 67 -3.37 6.52 5.27
C ALA A 67 -2.67 5.87 6.48
N LEU A 68 -3.15 4.70 6.93
CA LEU A 68 -2.54 3.97 8.04
C LEU A 68 -1.12 3.45 7.69
N LYS A 69 -0.92 2.95 6.48
CA LYS A 69 0.39 2.48 5.98
C LYS A 69 1.39 3.64 5.88
N LYS A 70 1.00 4.76 5.28
CA LYS A 70 1.84 5.96 5.22
C LYS A 70 2.16 6.49 6.62
N GLY A 71 1.18 6.46 7.52
CA GLY A 71 1.35 6.85 8.91
C GLY A 71 2.36 5.98 9.66
N SER A 72 2.27 4.66 9.50
CA SER A 72 3.20 3.72 10.14
C SER A 72 4.62 3.86 9.60
N GLU A 73 4.78 3.92 8.28
CA GLU A 73 6.09 4.13 7.64
C GLU A 73 6.73 5.46 8.06
N PHE A 74 5.95 6.56 8.05
CA PHE A 74 6.46 7.86 8.45
C PHE A 74 6.85 7.90 9.93
N ALA A 75 6.04 7.30 10.81
CA ALA A 75 6.34 7.23 12.24
C ALA A 75 7.58 6.38 12.53
N GLN A 76 7.80 5.29 11.78
CA GLN A 76 9.00 4.47 11.90
C GLN A 76 10.25 5.21 11.39
N ARG A 77 10.16 5.87 10.23
CA ARG A 77 11.29 6.57 9.59
C ARG A 77 11.71 7.85 10.31
N THR A 78 10.79 8.52 10.98
CA THR A 78 11.05 9.83 11.60
C THR A 78 11.05 9.76 13.13
N LEU A 79 11.45 10.84 13.81
CA LEU A 79 11.21 10.99 15.26
C LEU A 79 9.71 11.16 15.61
N GLY A 80 8.80 11.06 14.63
CA GLY A 80 7.36 11.14 14.81
C GLY A 80 6.81 9.90 15.53
N ALA A 81 6.84 9.91 16.86
CA ALA A 81 6.44 8.77 17.68
C ALA A 81 4.93 8.45 17.65
N SER A 82 4.09 9.28 17.02
CA SER A 82 2.64 9.06 17.00
C SER A 82 1.99 9.61 15.74
N PHE A 83 0.99 8.89 15.25
CA PHE A 83 0.14 9.32 14.14
C PHE A 83 -1.33 9.04 14.46
N LYS A 84 -2.23 9.75 13.78
CA LYS A 84 -3.68 9.51 13.81
C LYS A 84 -4.27 9.71 12.42
N VAL A 85 -5.40 9.09 12.19
CA VAL A 85 -6.12 9.16 10.92
C VAL A 85 -7.54 9.62 11.22
N GLU A 86 -7.96 10.74 10.63
CA GLU A 86 -9.28 11.33 10.85
C GLU A 86 -10.13 11.24 9.57
N PRO A 87 -11.42 10.91 9.66
CA PRO A 87 -12.31 10.91 8.51
C PRO A 87 -12.52 12.34 8.00
N THR A 88 -12.58 12.50 6.68
CA THR A 88 -12.86 13.76 6.00
C THR A 88 -14.23 13.69 5.33
N LYS A 89 -14.83 14.84 5.01
CA LYS A 89 -16.10 14.90 4.25
C LYS A 89 -15.96 14.51 2.77
N ALA A 90 -14.73 14.40 2.27
CA ALA A 90 -14.44 14.08 0.88
C ALA A 90 -14.59 12.57 0.60
N LYS A 91 -14.86 12.26 -0.67
CA LYS A 91 -14.89 10.90 -1.20
C LYS A 91 -13.83 10.78 -2.29
N ILE A 92 -13.15 9.63 -2.38
CA ILE A 92 -12.07 9.39 -3.34
C ILE A 92 -12.38 8.12 -4.12
N LYS A 93 -12.10 8.15 -5.42
CA LYS A 93 -12.13 6.99 -6.31
C LYS A 93 -10.81 6.25 -6.15
N ALA A 94 -10.77 5.30 -5.23
CA ALA A 94 -9.59 4.47 -4.99
C ALA A 94 -10.02 3.21 -4.22
N GLU A 95 -9.42 2.08 -4.56
CA GLU A 95 -9.68 0.81 -3.89
C GLU A 95 -9.22 0.86 -2.42
N GLU A 96 -10.07 0.35 -1.52
CA GLU A 96 -9.73 0.26 -0.10
C GLU A 96 -8.86 -0.96 0.18
N ILE A 97 -7.56 -0.74 0.37
CA ILE A 97 -6.63 -1.78 0.80
C ILE A 97 -6.69 -1.90 2.33
N PRO A 98 -7.12 -3.03 2.93
CA PRO A 98 -7.12 -3.18 4.37
C PRO A 98 -5.69 -3.22 4.92
N TYR A 99 -5.37 -2.34 5.86
CA TYR A 99 -4.07 -2.32 6.52
C TYR A 99 -4.21 -2.09 8.01
N VAL A 100 -3.58 -2.96 8.80
CA VAL A 100 -3.57 -2.88 10.27
C VAL A 100 -2.14 -2.67 10.76
N PRO A 101 -1.85 -1.56 11.47
CA PRO A 101 -0.53 -1.34 12.05
C PRO A 101 -0.14 -2.47 13.02
N SER A 102 1.10 -2.95 12.90
CA SER A 102 1.60 -4.05 13.74
C SER A 102 1.53 -3.69 15.24
N PRO A 103 0.88 -4.52 16.09
CA PRO A 103 0.76 -4.27 17.53
C PRO A 103 2.10 -4.41 18.28
N LYS A 104 3.09 -5.05 17.64
CA LYS A 104 4.47 -5.13 18.14
C LYS A 104 5.16 -3.78 18.09
N VAL A 105 4.90 -2.99 17.05
CA VAL A 105 5.54 -1.69 16.83
C VAL A 105 4.69 -0.56 17.39
N PHE A 106 3.37 -0.64 17.28
CA PHE A 106 2.45 0.41 17.71
C PHE A 106 1.56 -0.06 18.86
N ARG A 107 1.28 0.85 19.79
CA ARG A 107 0.26 0.69 20.82
C ARG A 107 -0.82 1.74 20.60
N LYS A 108 -2.04 1.38 20.98
CA LYS A 108 -3.13 2.35 21.16
C LYS A 108 -2.98 3.01 22.54
N PRO A 109 -3.30 4.31 22.69
CA PRO A 109 -3.32 4.94 24.00
C PRO A 109 -4.33 4.25 24.91
N LYS A 110 -4.00 4.15 26.20
CA LYS A 110 -4.96 3.74 27.23
C LYS A 110 -5.92 4.92 27.43
N VAL A 111 -7.17 4.77 27.01
CA VAL A 111 -8.20 5.74 27.37
C VAL A 111 -8.65 5.42 28.80
N LYS A 112 -8.54 6.39 29.71
CA LYS A 112 -9.10 6.25 31.06
C LYS A 112 -10.59 6.61 30.98
N GLY A 113 -11.47 5.63 31.13
CA GLY A 113 -12.94 5.80 31.08
C GLY A 113 -13.58 5.22 29.81
N LYS A 114 -14.92 5.32 29.73
CA LYS A 114 -15.75 4.82 28.60
C LYS A 114 -15.70 5.71 27.34
N THR A 115 -14.86 6.73 27.31
CA THR A 115 -14.79 7.64 26.16
C THR A 115 -13.96 7.02 25.05
N GLU A 116 -14.61 6.46 24.04
CA GLU A 116 -13.92 6.04 22.83
C GLU A 116 -13.28 7.24 22.12
N LEU A 117 -12.03 7.10 21.70
CA LEU A 117 -11.36 8.14 20.92
C LEU A 117 -12.05 8.25 19.55
N LYS A 118 -12.50 9.45 19.20
CA LYS A 118 -13.07 9.79 17.87
C LYS A 118 -12.19 9.34 16.70
N SER A 119 -10.88 9.21 16.91
CA SER A 119 -9.94 8.75 15.90
C SER A 119 -8.85 7.90 16.54
N PRO A 120 -8.52 6.74 15.95
CA PRO A 120 -7.50 5.85 16.51
C PRO A 120 -6.14 6.53 16.43
N ILE A 121 -5.56 6.79 17.60
CA ILE A 121 -4.19 7.29 17.73
C ILE A 121 -3.28 6.07 17.87
N PHE A 122 -2.20 6.05 17.09
CA PHE A 122 -1.18 5.03 17.16
C PHE A 122 0.11 5.64 17.68
N ILE A 123 0.67 5.03 18.71
CA ILE A 123 1.90 5.47 19.37
C ILE A 123 2.94 4.38 19.18
N GLN A 124 4.11 4.71 18.63
CA GLN A 124 5.20 3.76 18.50
C GLN A 124 5.65 3.31 19.90
N ARG A 125 5.81 2.00 20.11
CA ARG A 125 6.39 1.45 21.33
C ARG A 125 7.88 1.81 21.38
N GLY A 126 8.34 2.33 22.51
CA GLY A 126 9.76 2.57 22.76
C GLY A 126 10.43 1.27 23.21
N GLY A 127 11.49 0.85 22.50
CA GLY A 127 12.35 -0.26 22.90
C GLY A 127 12.07 -1.59 22.19
N LYS A 128 13.15 -2.19 21.65
CA LYS A 128 13.27 -3.52 21.02
C LYS A 128 12.81 -3.65 19.55
N GLU A 129 13.36 -2.83 18.65
CA GLU A 129 13.68 -3.32 17.29
C GLU A 129 15.22 -3.35 17.12
N PRO A 130 15.77 -4.36 16.40
CA PRO A 130 17.22 -4.62 16.32
C PRO A 130 18.00 -3.61 15.47
N THR A 131 17.33 -2.82 14.64
CA THR A 131 17.96 -1.98 13.62
C THR A 131 17.45 -0.54 13.66
N PHE A 132 17.69 0.17 14.76
CA PHE A 132 18.12 1.57 14.73
C PHE A 132 18.45 2.03 16.16
N VAL A 133 19.75 2.10 16.45
CA VAL A 133 20.39 2.78 17.59
C VAL A 133 19.75 2.52 18.95
N LYS A 134 20.29 1.49 19.62
CA LYS A 134 20.15 1.22 21.06
C LYS A 134 20.57 2.47 21.85
N GLY A 135 19.64 3.40 22.09
CA GLY A 135 19.89 4.63 22.88
C GLY A 135 19.19 5.91 22.41
N ALA A 136 18.67 5.98 21.19
CA ALA A 136 18.27 7.28 20.60
C ALA A 136 16.86 7.79 20.93
N ARG A 137 16.09 7.16 21.83
CA ARG A 137 14.64 7.49 21.97
C ARG A 137 14.11 7.64 23.39
N LEU A 138 14.95 7.97 24.36
CA LEU A 138 14.49 8.38 25.70
C LEU A 138 15.30 9.55 26.25
N ALA A 139 15.34 10.66 25.51
CA ALA A 139 16.10 11.88 25.83
C ALA A 139 17.61 11.63 25.93
N ALA A 140 18.42 12.51 25.38
CA ALA A 140 19.83 12.50 25.77
C ALA A 140 19.90 12.66 27.30
N PRO A 141 20.82 11.99 28.02
CA PRO A 141 21.01 12.23 29.46
C PRO A 141 21.17 13.72 29.80
N SER A 142 21.75 14.50 28.88
CA SER A 142 21.83 15.97 28.92
C SER A 142 20.45 16.66 28.89
N GLU A 143 19.53 16.25 28.01
CA GLU A 143 18.17 16.79 27.94
C GLU A 143 17.37 16.48 29.22
N LYS A 144 17.59 15.32 29.86
CA LYS A 144 17.00 15.01 31.18
C LYS A 144 17.60 15.86 32.30
N ALA A 145 18.90 16.15 32.24
CA ALA A 145 19.58 17.01 33.21
C ALA A 145 19.12 18.48 33.08
N GLU A 146 18.97 19.00 31.87
CA GLU A 146 18.41 20.33 31.59
C GLU A 146 16.95 20.46 32.04
N LEU A 147 16.13 19.41 31.85
CA LEU A 147 14.74 19.38 32.34
C LEU A 147 14.67 19.35 33.88
N LYS A 148 15.65 18.75 34.55
CA LYS A 148 15.78 18.79 36.02
C LYS A 148 16.26 20.15 36.52
N LEU A 149 17.23 20.76 35.84
CA LEU A 149 17.78 22.07 36.18
C LEU A 149 16.76 23.21 35.99
N SER A 150 15.99 23.19 34.90
CA SER A 150 14.92 24.17 34.65
C SER A 150 13.80 24.10 35.69
N ARG A 151 13.44 22.90 36.16
CA ARG A 151 12.46 22.71 37.24
C ARG A 151 12.92 23.19 38.61
N ARG A 152 14.23 23.28 38.85
CA ARG A 152 14.80 23.78 40.13
C ARG A 152 14.85 25.31 40.21
N LYS A 153 14.72 26.04 39.09
CA LYS A 153 14.93 27.50 39.02
C LYS A 153 13.71 28.38 39.30
N ILE A 154 12.57 27.82 39.73
CA ILE A 154 11.37 28.60 40.07
C ILE A 154 11.05 28.40 41.56
N LYS A 155 11.80 29.08 42.42
CA LYS A 155 11.31 29.57 43.70
C LYS A 155 11.38 31.09 43.60
N TRP A 156 10.28 31.70 43.17
CA TRP A 156 10.08 33.13 43.38
C TRP A 156 9.91 33.33 44.88
N ARG A 157 10.83 34.08 45.48
CA ARG A 157 10.69 34.69 46.79
C ARG A 157 10.48 36.17 46.56
#